data_AF-A0A3M1XWR6-F1
#
_entry.id   AF-A0A3M1XWR6-F1
#
_cell.length_a   1.000
_cell.length_b   1.000
_cell.length_c   1.000
_cell.angle_alpha   90.00
_cell.angle_beta   90.00
_cell.angle_gamma   90.00
#
_symmetry.space_group_name_H-M   'P 1'
#
loop_
_entity.id
_entity.type
_entity.pdbx_description
1 polymer ?
#
loop_
_entity_poly.entity_id
_entity_poly.type
_entity_poly.pdbx_seq_one_letter_code
_entity_poly.pdbx_strand_id
1 'polypeptide(L)'
;MGKACRPAIALLIGQVQVIEMEKDAGAAGDLFGQVIRVAPYSVLADIYDRMMAHVNYKRWAFYLEAIFRREGIRAGNLLDIGCGTGKLVWELHRRGWSVAGCDPSPEMIAVAQKSYPRLHFTV
;
A
#
# COMPACT_ATOMS: atom_id res chain seq x y z
N MET A 1 21.23 1.79 24.54
CA MET A 1 19.78 1.52 24.35
C MET A 1 19.46 1.64 22.86
N GLY A 2 19.43 0.51 22.15
CA GLY A 2 19.18 0.47 20.71
C GLY A 2 17.75 0.88 20.39
N LYS A 3 17.57 1.76 19.40
CA LYS A 3 16.24 2.12 18.89
C LYS A 3 15.64 0.87 18.26
N ALA A 4 14.55 0.35 18.82
CA ALA A 4 13.76 -0.68 18.19
C ALA A 4 13.19 -0.10 16.87
N CYS A 5 13.91 -0.27 15.76
CA CYS A 5 13.39 0.00 14.43
C CYS A 5 12.20 -0.95 14.24
N ARG A 6 11.00 -0.37 14.26
CA ARG A 6 9.76 -1.12 14.01
C ARG A 6 9.78 -1.57 12.55
N PRO A 7 9.46 -2.83 12.23
CA PRO A 7 9.52 -3.32 10.87
C PRO A 7 8.57 -2.50 9.98
N ALA A 8 9.07 -2.11 8.82
CA ALA A 8 8.38 -1.29 7.83
C ALA A 8 8.10 -2.15 6.60
N ILE A 9 6.89 -2.69 6.45
CA ILE A 9 6.61 -3.64 5.37
C ILE A 9 6.00 -2.90 4.18
N ALA A 10 6.61 -3.03 3.00
CA ALA A 10 6.11 -2.50 1.74
C ALA A 10 5.39 -3.60 0.94
N LEU A 11 4.18 -3.34 0.45
CA LEU A 11 3.40 -4.30 -0.33
C LEU A 11 3.32 -3.84 -1.78
N LEU A 12 3.81 -4.68 -2.70
CA LEU A 12 3.62 -4.52 -4.14
C LEU A 12 2.57 -5.55 -4.59
N ILE A 13 1.56 -5.09 -5.32
CA ILE A 13 0.57 -5.95 -5.99
C ILE A 13 1.29 -7.02 -6.84
N GLY A 14 1.29 -8.28 -6.37
CA GLY A 14 1.87 -9.46 -7.03
C GLY A 14 3.13 -10.07 -6.37
N GLN A 15 3.81 -9.35 -5.47
CA GLN A 15 4.99 -9.81 -4.73
C GLN A 15 4.98 -9.20 -3.32
N VAL A 16 4.80 -10.00 -2.27
CA VAL A 16 4.94 -9.52 -0.87
C VAL A 16 6.43 -9.43 -0.55
N GLN A 17 6.95 -8.21 -0.34
CA GLN A 17 8.35 -8.00 0.05
C GLN A 17 8.42 -7.38 1.45
N VAL A 18 8.99 -8.11 2.40
CA VAL A 18 9.33 -7.54 3.72
C VAL A 18 10.69 -6.86 3.57
N ILE A 19 10.72 -5.54 3.61
CA ILE A 19 11.96 -4.76 3.58
C ILE A 19 12.25 -4.24 5.00
N GLU A 20 13.50 -4.30 5.42
CA GLU A 20 13.94 -3.50 6.57
C GLU A 20 14.25 -2.10 6.04
N MET A 21 13.49 -1.10 6.48
CA MET A 21 13.84 0.29 6.16
C MET A 21 15.04 0.71 7.01
N GLU A 22 16.24 0.50 6.47
CA GLU A 22 17.44 1.19 6.92
C GLU A 22 17.34 2.69 6.60
N LYS A 23 17.98 3.48 7.43
CA LYS A 23 17.59 4.86 7.74
C LYS A 23 17.95 5.91 6.68
N ASP A 24 18.38 5.52 5.49
CA ASP A 24 18.93 6.43 4.50
C ASP A 24 18.15 6.34 3.18
N ALA A 25 17.15 7.22 3.07
CA ALA A 25 16.45 7.52 1.83
C ALA A 25 17.38 8.28 0.87
N GLY A 26 18.25 7.55 0.17
CA GLY A 26 19.26 8.17 -0.72
C GLY A 26 19.40 7.58 -2.12
N ALA A 27 18.85 6.39 -2.41
CA ALA A 27 19.22 5.68 -3.64
C ALA A 27 18.07 4.94 -4.36
N ALA A 28 16.84 5.43 -4.23
CA ALA A 28 15.69 4.92 -5.01
C ALA A 28 15.34 5.79 -6.23
N GLY A 29 16.21 6.74 -6.61
CA GLY A 29 15.92 7.69 -7.71
C GLY A 29 16.00 7.07 -9.11
N ASP A 30 16.94 6.15 -9.34
CA ASP A 30 17.31 5.72 -10.71
C ASP A 30 16.70 4.38 -11.16
N LEU A 31 16.09 3.61 -10.27
CA LEU A 31 15.46 2.32 -10.60
C LEU A 31 13.98 2.43 -10.99
N PHE A 32 13.35 3.60 -10.83
CA PHE A 32 11.93 3.84 -11.10
C PHE A 32 11.65 4.56 -12.43
N GLY A 33 12.69 5.02 -13.14
CA GLY A 33 12.57 5.81 -14.38
C GLY A 33 11.96 5.08 -15.59
N GLN A 34 11.72 3.76 -15.50
CA GLN A 34 11.09 2.97 -16.56
C GLN A 34 9.82 2.23 -16.13
N VAL A 35 9.21 2.61 -14.99
CA VAL A 35 7.91 2.05 -14.58
C VAL A 35 6.78 2.76 -15.34
N ILE A 36 6.40 2.11 -16.44
CA ILE A 36 5.21 2.26 -17.29
C ILE A 36 4.26 3.43 -16.94
N ARG A 37 4.23 4.48 -17.77
CA ARG A 37 3.12 5.45 -17.83
C ARG A 37 1.88 4.79 -18.44
N VAL A 38 1.13 4.04 -17.64
CA VAL A 38 -0.17 3.48 -18.07
C VAL A 38 -1.24 4.52 -17.79
N ALA A 39 -1.52 5.36 -18.78
CA ALA A 39 -2.63 6.34 -18.80
C ALA A 39 -4.09 5.79 -18.66
N PRO A 40 -4.44 4.50 -18.68
CA PRO A 40 -5.82 4.02 -18.51
C PRO A 40 -6.40 4.23 -17.10
N TYR A 41 -5.59 4.18 -16.05
CA TYR A 41 -6.12 4.14 -14.68
C TYR A 41 -6.68 5.48 -14.20
N SER A 42 -6.13 6.60 -14.69
CA SER A 42 -6.66 7.94 -14.41
C SER A 42 -8.10 8.12 -14.89
N VAL A 43 -8.43 7.58 -16.07
CA VAL A 43 -9.78 7.64 -16.67
C VAL A 43 -10.75 6.67 -15.98
N LEU A 44 -10.23 5.58 -15.43
CA LEU A 44 -11.05 4.51 -14.86
C LEU A 44 -11.22 4.59 -13.36
N ALA A 45 -10.48 5.45 -12.62
CA ALA A 45 -10.44 5.47 -11.15
C ALA A 45 -11.85 5.38 -10.51
N ASP A 46 -12.81 6.18 -10.99
CA ASP A 46 -14.18 6.21 -10.47
C ASP A 46 -14.97 4.92 -10.73
N ILE A 47 -14.69 4.21 -11.83
CA ILE A 47 -15.35 2.94 -12.17
C ILE A 47 -14.51 1.72 -11.80
N TYR A 48 -13.24 1.91 -11.43
CA TYR A 48 -12.29 0.87 -11.11
C TYR A 48 -12.77 0.07 -9.91
N ASP A 49 -13.32 0.74 -8.91
CA ASP A 49 -13.91 0.10 -7.74
C ASP A 49 -15.09 -0.81 -8.08
N ARG A 50 -15.87 -0.46 -9.11
CA ARG A 50 -16.97 -1.26 -9.62
C ARG A 50 -16.47 -2.44 -10.43
N MET A 51 -15.44 -2.25 -11.25
CA MET A 51 -14.78 -3.34 -12.00
C MET A 51 -14.14 -4.35 -11.04
N MET A 52 -13.46 -3.86 -10.01
CA MET A 52 -12.77 -4.64 -8.99
C MET A 52 -13.67 -5.06 -7.82
N ALA A 53 -14.99 -4.89 -7.93
CA ALA A 53 -15.93 -5.25 -6.87
C ALA A 53 -15.88 -6.75 -6.48
N HIS A 54 -15.48 -7.60 -7.42
CA HIS A 54 -15.28 -9.03 -7.21
C HIS A 54 -13.99 -9.36 -6.41
N VAL A 55 -13.05 -8.40 -6.30
CA VAL A 55 -11.82 -8.57 -5.54
C VAL A 55 -12.11 -8.45 -4.05
N ASN A 56 -11.88 -9.56 -3.34
CA ASN A 56 -12.10 -9.62 -1.91
C ASN A 56 -10.88 -9.07 -1.16
N TYR A 57 -10.79 -7.74 -1.03
CA TYR A 57 -9.72 -7.06 -0.29
C TYR A 57 -9.64 -7.48 1.18
N LYS A 58 -10.75 -7.89 1.80
CA LYS A 58 -10.76 -8.47 3.15
C LYS A 58 -9.98 -9.78 3.22
N ARG A 59 -10.14 -10.65 2.22
CA ARG A 59 -9.40 -11.91 2.10
C ARG A 59 -7.91 -11.65 1.84
N TRP A 60 -7.59 -10.65 1.01
CA TRP A 60 -6.22 -10.21 0.81
C TRP A 60 -5.58 -9.70 2.12
N ALA A 61 -6.24 -8.82 2.85
CA ALA A 61 -5.74 -8.34 4.15
C ALA A 61 -5.52 -9.51 5.14
N PHE A 62 -6.44 -10.49 5.17
CA PHE A 62 -6.27 -11.69 6.00
C PHE A 62 -5.04 -12.53 5.57
N TYR A 63 -4.86 -12.73 4.27
CA TYR A 63 -3.73 -13.47 3.73
C TYR A 63 -2.40 -12.80 4.07
N LEU A 64 -2.32 -11.47 3.96
CA LEU A 64 -1.14 -10.70 4.33
C LEU A 64 -0.83 -10.81 5.82
N GLU A 65 -1.84 -10.69 6.70
CA GLU A 65 -1.64 -10.90 8.12
C GLU A 65 -1.16 -12.32 8.46
N ALA A 66 -1.62 -13.34 7.73
CA ALA A 66 -1.14 -14.70 7.91
C ALA A 66 0.35 -14.83 7.57
N ILE A 67 0.80 -14.17 6.49
CA ILE A 67 2.23 -14.07 6.15
C ILE A 67 2.98 -13.34 7.27
N PHE A 68 2.53 -12.14 7.67
CA PHE A 68 3.17 -11.34 8.71
C PHE A 68 3.34 -12.14 10.01
N ARG A 69 2.29 -12.85 10.43
CA ARG A 69 2.34 -13.71 11.62
C ARG A 69 3.35 -14.85 11.49
N ARG A 70 3.46 -15.47 10.31
CA ARG A 70 4.46 -16.53 10.05
C ARG A 70 5.88 -15.99 10.18
N GLU A 71 6.11 -14.76 9.75
CA GLU A 71 7.39 -14.05 9.90
C GLU A 71 7.57 -13.40 11.30
N GLY A 72 6.68 -13.66 12.26
CA GLY A 72 6.76 -13.12 13.62
C GLY A 72 6.35 -11.65 13.77
N ILE A 73 5.83 -11.02 12.71
CA ILE A 73 5.43 -9.63 12.68
C ILE A 73 3.97 -9.50 13.11
N ARG A 74 3.74 -8.79 14.22
CA ARG A 74 2.40 -8.62 14.82
C ARG A 74 1.88 -7.18 14.82
N ALA A 75 2.76 -6.21 14.59
CA ALA A 75 2.46 -4.80 14.46
C ALA A 75 3.61 -4.11 13.73
N GLY A 76 3.32 -3.00 13.06
CA GLY A 76 4.32 -2.27 12.30
C GLY A 76 3.70 -1.16 11.46
N ASN A 77 4.58 -0.44 10.76
CA ASN A 77 4.17 0.50 9.72
C ASN A 77 4.16 -0.22 8.37
N LEU A 78 3.11 0.00 7.59
CA LEU A 78 2.92 -0.59 6.27
C LEU A 78 2.85 0.52 5.22
N LEU A 79 3.43 0.26 4.04
CA LEU A 79 3.24 1.09 2.86
C LEU A 79 2.69 0.21 1.72
N ASP A 80 1.50 0.55 1.23
CA ASP A 80 0.91 -0.08 0.05
C ASP A 80 1.33 0.71 -1.20
N ILE A 81 2.15 0.10 -2.05
CA ILE A 81 2.70 0.73 -3.26
C ILE A 81 1.87 0.30 -4.46
N GLY A 82 1.26 1.26 -5.16
CA GLY A 82 0.20 1.00 -6.13
C GLY A 82 -1.14 0.73 -5.43
N CYS A 83 -1.45 1.53 -4.40
CA CYS A 83 -2.59 1.32 -3.52
C CYS A 83 -3.95 1.57 -4.19
N GLY A 84 -3.97 2.15 -5.40
CA GLY A 84 -5.16 2.50 -6.15
C GLY A 84 -6.10 3.39 -5.32
N THR A 85 -7.37 3.00 -5.25
CA THR A 85 -8.42 3.69 -4.49
C THR A 85 -8.33 3.47 -2.96
N GLY A 86 -7.29 2.77 -2.46
CA GLY A 86 -6.98 2.67 -1.03
C GLY A 86 -7.77 1.60 -0.25
N LYS A 87 -8.49 0.69 -0.93
CA LYS A 87 -9.29 -0.36 -0.26
C LYS A 87 -8.46 -1.30 0.62
N LEU A 88 -7.26 -1.69 0.17
CA LEU A 88 -6.40 -2.57 0.97
C LEU A 88 -5.82 -1.83 2.18
N VAL A 89 -5.33 -0.60 1.98
CA VAL A 89 -4.90 0.32 3.04
C VAL A 89 -5.99 0.42 4.11
N TRP A 90 -7.25 0.63 3.71
CA TRP A 90 -8.38 0.68 4.64
C TRP A 90 -8.58 -0.63 5.41
N GLU A 91 -8.57 -1.78 4.74
CA GLU A 91 -8.77 -3.08 5.40
C GLU A 91 -7.64 -3.41 6.38
N LEU A 92 -6.39 -3.07 6.06
CA LEU A 92 -5.26 -3.23 6.98
C LEU A 92 -5.34 -2.25 8.16
N HIS A 93 -5.73 -1.00 7.91
CA HIS A 93 -5.92 -0.01 8.97
C HIS A 93 -6.96 -0.47 10.00
N ARG A 94 -8.11 -0.96 9.54
CA ARG A 94 -9.17 -1.50 10.41
C ARG A 94 -8.73 -2.67 11.29
N ARG A 95 -7.68 -3.36 10.88
CA ARG A 95 -7.09 -4.49 11.61
C ARG A 95 -6.02 -4.07 12.61
N GLY A 96 -5.75 -2.77 12.74
CA GLY A 96 -4.84 -2.20 13.73
C GLY A 96 -3.43 -1.90 13.20
N TRP A 97 -3.22 -2.02 11.89
CA TRP A 97 -1.95 -1.64 11.27
C TRP A 97 -1.86 -0.13 11.05
N SER A 98 -0.67 0.43 11.26
CA SER A 98 -0.34 1.78 10.82
C SER A 98 0.02 1.68 9.34
N VAL A 99 -0.82 2.19 8.45
CA VAL A 99 -0.66 1.97 7.00
C VAL A 99 -0.88 3.26 6.23
N ALA A 100 -0.02 3.48 5.23
CA ALA A 100 -0.16 4.52 4.22
C ALA A 100 -0.21 3.88 2.83
N GLY A 101 -0.74 4.62 1.85
CA GLY A 101 -0.73 4.20 0.44
C GLY A 101 -0.01 5.19 -0.45
N CYS A 102 0.65 4.71 -1.49
CA CYS A 102 1.03 5.53 -2.62
C CYS A 102 0.60 4.92 -3.95
N ASP A 103 0.35 5.75 -4.95
CA ASP A 103 -0.04 5.31 -6.29
C ASP A 103 0.39 6.38 -7.30
N PRO A 104 1.02 6.01 -8.43
CA PRO A 104 1.46 6.98 -9.42
C PRO A 104 0.32 7.74 -10.12
N SER A 105 -0.94 7.31 -9.98
CA SER A 105 -2.12 8.03 -10.50
C SER A 105 -2.66 9.01 -9.45
N PRO A 106 -2.56 10.33 -9.68
CA PRO A 106 -3.19 11.34 -8.83
C PRO A 106 -4.70 11.15 -8.69
N GLU A 107 -5.37 10.64 -9.72
CA GLU A 107 -6.81 10.37 -9.73
C GLU A 107 -7.17 9.24 -8.77
N MET A 108 -6.38 8.15 -8.74
CA MET A 108 -6.55 7.07 -7.76
C MET A 108 -6.40 7.58 -6.33
N ILE A 109 -5.36 8.40 -6.08
CA ILE A 109 -5.12 9.01 -4.78
C ILE A 109 -6.25 9.97 -4.38
N ALA A 110 -6.79 10.74 -5.33
CA ALA A 110 -7.94 11.60 -5.06
C ALA A 110 -9.17 10.79 -4.61
N VAL A 111 -9.45 9.65 -5.26
CA VAL A 111 -10.53 8.73 -4.83
C VAL A 111 -10.23 8.14 -3.45
N ALA A 112 -8.98 7.73 -3.19
CA ALA A 112 -8.57 7.15 -1.91
C ALA A 112 -8.72 8.16 -0.76
N GLN A 113 -8.21 9.39 -0.93
CA GLN A 113 -8.33 10.48 0.05
C GLN A 113 -9.78 10.87 0.30
N LYS A 114 -10.62 10.92 -0.74
CA LYS A 114 -12.06 11.18 -0.60
C LYS A 114 -12.77 10.07 0.18
N SER A 115 -12.44 8.81 -0.10
CA SER A 115 -13.09 7.65 0.52
C SER A 115 -12.62 7.42 1.96
N TYR A 116 -11.36 7.74 2.24
CA TYR A 116 -10.70 7.47 3.52
C TYR A 116 -9.93 8.71 4.03
N PRO A 117 -10.62 9.81 4.37
CA PRO A 117 -10.01 11.12 4.66
C PRO A 117 -9.12 11.15 5.92
N ARG A 118 -9.12 10.08 6.72
CA ARG A 118 -8.29 9.96 7.93
C ARG A 118 -7.00 9.15 7.70
N LEU A 119 -6.78 8.65 6.49
CA LEU A 119 -5.60 7.86 6.13
C LEU A 119 -4.65 8.69 5.25
N HIS A 120 -3.38 8.31 5.28
CA HIS A 120 -2.35 8.99 4.49
C HIS A 120 -2.20 8.35 3.12
N PHE A 121 -2.34 9.16 2.08
CA PHE A 121 -2.14 8.77 0.68
C PHE A 121 -1.31 9.83 -0.04
N THR A 122 -0.34 9.39 -0.84
CA THR A 122 0.51 10.26 -1.67
C THR A 122 0.64 9.73 -3.08
N VAL A 123 0.93 10.62 -4.03
CA VAL A 123 1.48 10.23 -5.33
C VAL A 123 2.96 9.92 -5.17
#